data_AF-A0A520IG05-F1
#
_entry.id   AF-A0A520IG05-F1
#
_cell.length_a   1.000
_cell.length_b   1.000
_cell.length_c   1.000
_cell.angle_alpha   90.00
_cell.angle_beta   90.00
_cell.angle_gamma   90.00
#
_symmetry.space_group_name_H-M   'P 1'
#
loop_
_entity.id
_entity.type
_entity.pdbx_description
1 polymer ?
#
loop_
_entity_poly.entity_id
_entity_poly.type
_entity_poly.pdbx_seq_one_letter_code
_entity_poly.pdbx_strand_id
1 'polypeptide(L)' 'HEIHLKEYIAIEQLPITITGFEAINEIHAIAYMVVTDEHMIGIRDALKPHRGELYE' A
#
# COMPACT_ATOMS: atom_id res chain seq x y z
N HIS A 1 10.13 -2.02 -2.62
CA HIS A 1 8.81 -2.50 -2.18
C HIS A 1 7.65 -1.81 -2.90
N GLU A 2 7.78 -0.53 -3.25
CA GLU A 2 6.78 0.22 -4.03
C GLU A 2 6.46 -0.40 -5.41
N ILE A 3 7.45 -0.99 -6.09
CA ILE A 3 7.24 -1.64 -7.40
C ILE A 3 6.19 -2.77 -7.30
N HIS A 4 6.30 -3.65 -6.31
CA HIS A 4 5.34 -4.75 -6.11
C HIS A 4 3.94 -4.25 -5.75
N LEU A 5 3.83 -3.11 -5.07
CA LEU A 5 2.55 -2.46 -4.78
C LEU A 5 1.88 -1.96 -6.06
N LYS A 6 2.65 -1.32 -6.96
CA LYS A 6 2.15 -0.87 -8.26
C LYS A 6 1.73 -2.05 -9.15
N GLU A 7 2.50 -3.14 -9.13
CA GLU A 7 2.14 -4.38 -9.84
C GLU A 7 0.85 -4.99 -9.29
N TYR A 8 0.70 -5.06 -7.96
CA TYR A 8 -0.52 -5.56 -7.32
C TYR A 8 -1.76 -4.73 -7.69
N ILE A 9 -1.65 -3.40 -7.63
CA ILE A 9 -2.73 -2.48 -8.03
C ILE A 9 -3.14 -2.71 -9.50
N ALA A 10 -2.16 -2.93 -10.39
CA ALA A 10 -2.42 -3.17 -11.79
C ALA A 10 -3.08 -4.54 -12.05
N ILE A 11 -2.65 -5.60 -11.34
CA ILE A 11 -3.21 -6.95 -11.46
C ILE A 11 -4.66 -6.99 -10.95
N GLU A 12 -4.90 -6.41 -9.78
CA GLU A 12 -6.22 -6.38 -9.13
C GLU A 12 -7.14 -5.30 -9.71
N GLN A 13 -6.64 -4.48 -10.65
CA GLN A 13 -7.35 -3.36 -11.28
C GLN A 13 -8.01 -2.42 -10.24
N LEU A 14 -7.28 -2.17 -9.14
CA LEU A 14 -7.80 -1.37 -8.06
C LEU A 14 -7.82 0.10 -8.47
N PRO A 15 -8.88 0.86 -8.15
CA PRO A 15 -9.00 2.29 -8.49
C PRO A 15 -8.15 3.17 -7.55
N ILE A 16 -6.89 2.80 -7.36
CA ILE A 16 -5.99 3.39 -6.36
C ILE A 16 -4.95 4.23 -7.09
N THR A 17 -4.97 5.53 -6.80
CA THR A 17 -4.10 6.52 -7.43
C THR A 17 -3.01 7.03 -6.50
N ILE A 18 -3.17 6.85 -5.18
CA ILE A 18 -2.23 7.33 -4.18
C ILE A 18 -1.36 6.16 -3.71
N THR A 19 -0.09 6.21 -4.11
CA THR A 19 0.97 5.30 -3.65
C THR A 19 2.21 6.12 -3.35
N GLY A 20 3.04 5.64 -2.45
CA GLY A 20 4.27 6.31 -2.10
C GLY A 20 5.31 5.37 -1.51
N PHE A 21 6.51 5.90 -1.36
CA PHE A 21 7.56 5.28 -0.57
C PHE A 21 8.20 6.35 0.31
N GLU A 22 8.57 5.96 1.52
CA GLU A 22 9.26 6.79 2.47
C GLU A 22 10.54 6.06 2.90
N ALA A 23 11.69 6.66 2.59
CA ALA A 23 12.97 6.15 3.05
C ALA A 23 13.21 6.66 4.48
N ILE A 24 13.10 5.77 5.47
CA ILE A 24 13.34 6.08 6.88
C ILE A 24 14.84 6.30 7.13
N ASN A 25 15.68 5.49 6.47
CA ASN A 25 17.14 5.62 6.49
C ASN A 25 17.75 4.86 5.30
N GLU A 26 19.09 4.89 5.16
CA GLU A 26 19.80 4.28 4.02
C GLU A 26 19.54 2.78 3.81
N ILE A 27 19.09 2.07 4.85
CA ILE A 27 18.85 0.61 4.81
C ILE A 27 17.38 0.21 5.02
N HIS A 28 16.48 1.17 5.27
CA HIS A 28 15.07 0.89 5.54
C HIS A 28 14.17 1.92 4.87
N ALA A 29 13.25 1.43 4.04
CA ALA A 29 12.21 2.21 3.41
C ALA A 29 10.87 1.49 3.54
N ILE A 30 9.81 2.27 3.76
CA ILE A 30 8.43 1.81 3.76
C ILE A 30 7.80 2.18 2.43
N ALA A 31 6.93 1.32 1.90
CA ALA A 31 6.07 1.65 0.79
C ALA A 31 4.61 1.56 1.26
N TYR A 32 3.78 2.49 0.81
CA TYR A 32 2.39 2.59 1.23
C TYR A 32 1.46 2.89 0.04
N MET A 33 0.19 2.56 0.22
CA MET A 33 -0.89 2.87 -0.70
C MET A 33 -2.08 3.33 0.13
N VAL A 34 -2.79 4.36 -0.36
CA VAL A 34 -3.97 4.90 0.33
C VAL A 34 -5.21 4.35 -0.35
N VAL A 35 -6.10 3.79 0.45
CA VAL A 35 -7.30 3.09 0.02
C VAL A 35 -8.53 3.72 0.66
N THR A 36 -9.69 3.56 0.04
CA THR A 36 -10.96 3.90 0.68
C THR A 36 -11.31 2.86 1.74
N ASP A 37 -12.18 3.24 2.69
CA ASP A 37 -12.62 2.37 3.80
C ASP A 37 -13.17 1.02 3.32
N GLU A 38 -13.87 1.02 2.19
CA GLU A 38 -14.45 -0.17 1.56
C GLU A 38 -13.39 -1.21 1.18
N HIS A 39 -12.18 -0.76 0.80
CA HIS A 39 -11.08 -1.63 0.38
C HIS A 39 -10.07 -1.90 1.51
N MET A 40 -10.14 -1.15 2.60
CA MET A 40 -9.18 -1.20 3.71
C MET A 40 -9.01 -2.61 4.29
N ILE A 41 -10.13 -3.27 4.64
CA ILE A 41 -10.10 -4.61 5.25
C ILE A 41 -9.54 -5.66 4.27
N GLY A 42 -10.00 -5.64 3.02
CA GLY A 42 -9.59 -6.61 2.01
C GLY A 42 -8.10 -6.51 1.68
N ILE A 43 -7.60 -5.30 1.47
CA ILE A 43 -6.20 -5.06 1.13
C ILE A 43 -5.28 -5.33 2.32
N ARG A 44 -5.70 -4.94 3.54
CA ARG A 44 -4.97 -5.29 4.77
C ARG A 44 -4.84 -6.80 4.92
N ASP A 45 -5.91 -7.55 4.72
CA ASP A 45 -5.87 -9.00 4.91
C ASP A 45 -5.08 -9.71 3.78
N ALA A 46 -5.07 -9.14 2.56
CA ALA A 46 -4.31 -9.67 1.44
C ALA A 46 -2.79 -9.41 1.53
N LEU A 47 -2.38 -8.28 2.11
CA LEU A 47 -0.97 -7.85 2.13
C LEU A 47 -0.34 -8.02 3.52
N LYS A 48 0.84 -8.63 3.59
CA LYS A 48 1.66 -8.62 4.81
C LYS A 48 2.37 -7.28 4.95
N PRO A 49 2.43 -6.68 6.15
CA PRO A 49 2.20 -7.28 7.47
C PRO A 49 0.78 -7.11 8.07
N HIS A 50 -0.28 -7.03 7.25
CA HIS A 50 -1.66 -6.81 7.72
C HIS A 50 -1.84 -5.53 8.53
N ARG A 51 -1.15 -4.47 8.12
CA ARG A 51 -1.19 -3.15 8.76
C ARG A 51 -2.00 -2.18 7.90
N GLY A 52 -2.88 -1.44 8.56
CA GLY A 52 -3.55 -0.27 7.99
C GLY A 52 -3.59 0.84 9.04
N GLU A 53 -3.36 2.07 8.62
CA GLU A 53 -3.37 3.27 9.45
C GLU A 53 -4.22 4.33 8.74
N LEU A 54 -4.76 5.29 9.51
CA LEU A 54 -5.48 6.43 8.92
C LEU A 54 -4.48 7.32 8.19
N TYR A 55 -4.81 7.69 6.95
CA TYR A 55 -4.02 8.62 6.16
C TYR A 55 -4.51 10.05 6.45
N GLU A 56 -3.64 10.92 6.95
CA GLU A 56 -3.90 12.34 7.27
C GLU A 56 -3.43 13.31 6.17
#